data_AF-A0A7J7LMK5-F1
#
_entry.id   AF-A0A7J7LMK5-F1
#
_cell.length_a   1.000
_cell.length_b   1.000
_cell.length_c   1.000
_cell.angle_alpha   90.00
_cell.angle_beta   90.00
_cell.angle_gamma   90.00
#
_symmetry.space_group_name_H-M   'P 1'
#
loop_
_entity.id
_entity.type
_entity.pdbx_description
1 polymer ?
#
loop_
_entity_poly.entity_id
_entity_poly.type
_entity_poly.pdbx_seq_one_letter_code
_entity_poly.pdbx_strand_id
1 'polypeptide(L)'
;MEIHHWVTYLVPENVVSYKQLKPTSSNNSKALPEISKLDQLLVEAWEVLSSADFMNLMEVLLRSVVDALIEEMGLQFTRSGIPLANLLPLLAQMSPLLLEEPSKNKYLSIIRSLSEVKLFYTLLY
;
A
#
# COMPACT_ATOMS: atom_id res chain seq x y z
N MET A 1 -6.98 -15.41 10.29
CA MET A 1 -7.30 -13.97 10.20
C MET A 1 -6.00 -13.29 9.86
N GLU A 2 -5.66 -13.20 8.57
CA GLU A 2 -4.44 -12.52 8.15
C GLU A 2 -4.63 -11.02 8.35
N ILE A 3 -3.70 -10.44 9.09
CA ILE A 3 -3.78 -9.05 9.54
C ILE A 3 -3.19 -8.20 8.41
N HIS A 4 -4.04 -7.61 7.58
CA HIS A 4 -3.62 -6.59 6.60
C HIS A 4 -3.33 -5.26 7.33
N HIS A 5 -2.36 -5.27 8.26
CA HIS A 5 -2.03 -4.13 9.14
C HIS A 5 -1.65 -2.87 8.36
N TRP A 6 -1.17 -3.01 7.12
CA TRP A 6 -0.78 -1.84 6.35
C TRP A 6 -2.00 -1.09 5.77
N VAL A 7 -3.14 -1.77 5.55
CA VAL A 7 -4.35 -1.16 5.01
C VAL A 7 -4.94 -0.14 5.98
N THR A 8 -4.72 -0.31 7.30
CA THR A 8 -5.18 0.64 8.32
C THR A 8 -4.46 1.99 8.26
N TYR A 9 -3.29 2.07 7.60
CA TYR A 9 -2.64 3.35 7.29
C TYR A 9 -3.35 4.12 6.16
N LEU A 10 -4.17 3.44 5.33
CA LEU A 10 -4.87 4.05 4.20
C LEU A 10 -6.36 4.24 4.47
N VAL A 11 -7.00 3.27 5.13
CA VAL A 11 -8.44 3.25 5.38
C VAL A 11 -8.66 3.04 6.88
N PRO A 12 -9.37 3.93 7.59
CA PRO A 12 -9.50 3.84 9.05
C PRO A 12 -10.27 2.60 9.49
N GLU A 13 -10.02 2.07 10.69
CA GLU A 13 -10.62 0.80 11.15
C GLU A 13 -12.14 0.85 11.42
N ASN A 14 -12.73 2.04 11.56
CA ASN A 14 -14.20 2.21 11.71
C ASN A 14 -14.98 1.58 10.54
N VAL A 15 -14.25 1.32 9.46
CA VAL A 15 -14.66 0.65 8.26
C VAL A 15 -14.98 -0.83 8.54
N VAL A 16 -14.15 -1.54 9.31
CA VAL A 16 -14.43 -2.95 9.68
C VAL A 16 -15.74 -3.08 10.49
N SER A 17 -16.07 -2.06 11.29
CA SER A 17 -17.30 -1.99 12.09
C SER A 17 -18.57 -1.95 11.23
N TYR A 18 -18.55 -1.27 10.08
CA TYR A 18 -19.70 -1.27 9.17
C TYR A 18 -19.87 -2.65 8.50
N LYS A 19 -18.78 -3.43 8.31
CA LYS A 19 -18.81 -4.71 7.60
C LYS A 19 -19.60 -5.74 8.41
N GLN A 20 -19.53 -5.64 9.73
CA GLN A 20 -20.30 -6.44 10.68
C GLN A 20 -21.80 -6.06 10.72
N LEU A 21 -22.18 -4.91 10.16
CA LEU A 21 -23.58 -4.49 10.03
C LEU A 21 -24.22 -4.91 8.69
N LYS A 22 -23.44 -5.51 7.77
CA LYS A 22 -23.95 -6.05 6.50
C LYS A 22 -24.79 -7.30 6.80
N PRO A 23 -26.06 -7.38 6.37
CA PRO A 23 -27.02 -8.33 6.95
C PRO A 23 -26.75 -9.77 6.50
N THR A 24 -26.46 -10.66 7.46
CA THR A 24 -26.89 -12.06 7.34
C THR A 24 -28.41 -12.06 7.40
N SER A 25 -29.08 -12.48 6.33
CA SER A 25 -30.53 -12.60 6.22
C SER A 25 -31.13 -13.24 7.49
N SER A 26 -31.65 -12.40 8.37
CA SER A 26 -32.30 -12.79 9.62
C SER A 26 -33.32 -11.69 9.92
N ASN A 27 -34.52 -11.95 9.42
CA ASN A 27 -35.74 -11.19 9.58
C ASN A 27 -35.93 -10.75 11.04
N ASN A 28 -35.54 -9.52 11.40
CA ASN A 28 -36.02 -8.83 12.59
C ASN A 28 -35.83 -7.31 12.43
N SER A 29 -36.97 -6.63 12.37
CA SER A 29 -37.15 -5.19 12.19
C SER A 29 -36.48 -4.37 13.30
N LYS A 30 -35.27 -3.88 13.04
CA LYS A 30 -34.78 -2.62 13.60
C LYS A 30 -34.22 -1.83 12.42
N ALA A 31 -34.69 -0.60 12.24
CA ALA A 31 -34.29 0.28 11.16
C ALA A 31 -32.76 0.33 11.09
N LEU A 32 -32.21 -0.32 10.06
CA LEU A 32 -30.79 -0.28 9.77
C LEU A 32 -30.44 1.17 9.43
N PRO A 33 -29.31 1.72 9.94
CA PRO A 33 -28.81 2.98 9.42
C PRO A 33 -28.60 2.80 7.93
N GLU A 34 -29.18 3.69 7.14
CA GLU A 34 -29.03 3.71 5.69
C GLU A 34 -27.53 3.89 5.39
N ILE A 35 -26.86 2.80 4.97
CA ILE A 35 -25.44 2.81 4.64
C ILE A 35 -25.27 3.82 3.51
N SER A 36 -24.47 4.86 3.75
CA SER A 36 -24.28 5.88 2.72
C SER A 36 -23.52 5.28 1.55
N LYS A 37 -23.70 5.84 0.34
CA LYS A 37 -22.94 5.43 -0.84
C LYS A 37 -21.42 5.56 -0.63
N LEU A 38 -21.00 6.49 0.23
CA LEU A 38 -19.61 6.64 0.64
C LEU A 38 -19.13 5.46 1.49
N ASP A 39 -19.93 5.02 2.45
CA ASP A 39 -19.60 3.86 3.29
C ASP A 39 -19.46 2.60 2.44
N GLN A 40 -20.35 2.41 1.46
CA GLN A 40 -20.23 1.32 0.48
C GLN A 40 -18.89 1.37 -0.27
N LEU A 41 -18.52 2.55 -0.78
CA LEU A 41 -17.26 2.73 -1.51
C LEU A 41 -16.03 2.46 -0.63
N LEU A 42 -16.08 2.82 0.66
CA LEU A 42 -15.03 2.50 1.62
C LEU A 42 -14.91 0.98 1.88
N VAL A 43 -16.02 0.23 1.84
CA VAL A 43 -16.01 -1.25 1.89
C VAL A 43 -15.32 -1.83 0.69
N GLU A 44 -15.73 -1.40 -0.50
CA GLU A 44 -15.20 -1.90 -1.76
C GLU A 44 -13.71 -1.57 -1.87
N ALA A 45 -13.30 -0.35 -1.54
CA ALA A 45 -11.90 0.04 -1.49
C ALA A 45 -11.10 -0.82 -0.48
N TRP A 46 -11.64 -1.08 0.71
CA TRP A 46 -10.97 -1.92 1.70
C TRP A 46 -10.80 -3.37 1.22
N GLU A 47 -11.82 -3.92 0.54
CA GLU A 47 -11.76 -5.26 -0.04
C GLU A 47 -10.72 -5.36 -1.16
N VAL A 48 -10.64 -4.34 -2.03
CA VAL A 48 -9.61 -4.26 -3.07
C VAL A 48 -8.22 -4.15 -2.45
N LEU A 49 -8.02 -3.25 -1.48
CA LEU A 49 -6.73 -3.07 -0.82
C LEU A 49 -6.28 -4.31 -0.04
N SER A 50 -7.22 -5.11 0.48
CA SER A 50 -6.92 -6.37 1.19
C SER A 50 -6.81 -7.59 0.27
N SER A 51 -7.04 -7.42 -1.03
CA SER A 51 -7.01 -8.53 -1.99
C SER A 51 -5.60 -9.06 -2.22
N ALA A 52 -5.50 -10.36 -2.53
CA ALA A 52 -4.22 -10.98 -2.90
C ALA A 52 -3.59 -10.31 -4.13
N ASP A 53 -4.41 -9.88 -5.10
CA ASP A 53 -3.93 -9.20 -6.31
C ASP A 53 -3.27 -7.86 -5.98
N PHE A 54 -3.89 -7.06 -5.11
CA PHE A 54 -3.30 -5.80 -4.67
C PHE A 54 -2.06 -6.01 -3.80
N MET A 55 -2.04 -7.05 -2.94
CA MET A 55 -0.86 -7.38 -2.15
C MET A 55 0.33 -7.80 -3.02
N ASN A 56 0.10 -8.65 -4.02
CA ASN A 56 1.13 -9.05 -4.98
C ASN A 56 1.67 -7.84 -5.75
N LEU A 57 0.78 -6.92 -6.16
CA LEU A 57 1.18 -5.67 -6.77
C LEU A 57 2.06 -4.84 -5.82
N MET A 58 1.66 -4.68 -4.55
CA MET A 58 2.44 -3.93 -3.56
C MET A 58 3.82 -4.54 -3.31
N GLU A 59 3.95 -5.86 -3.32
CA GLU A 59 5.25 -6.52 -3.21
C GLU A 59 6.17 -6.15 -4.39
N VAL A 60 5.65 -6.22 -5.62
CA VAL A 60 6.40 -5.84 -6.83
C VAL A 60 6.81 -4.37 -6.78
N LEU A 61 5.88 -3.48 -6.44
CA LEU A 61 6.14 -2.04 -6.34
C LEU A 61 7.21 -1.72 -5.31
N LEU A 62 7.08 -2.28 -4.09
CA LEU A 62 8.01 -2.05 -3.01
C LEU A 62 9.40 -2.57 -3.37
N ARG A 63 9.48 -3.76 -3.97
CA ARG A 63 10.74 -4.33 -4.44
C ARG A 63 11.41 -3.43 -5.47
N SER A 64 10.69 -2.98 -6.51
CA SER A 64 11.26 -2.10 -7.53
C SER A 64 11.78 -0.78 -6.97
N VAL A 65 11.07 -0.19 -6.01
CA VAL A 65 11.52 1.05 -5.34
C VAL A 65 12.75 0.80 -4.47
N VAL A 66 12.77 -0.30 -3.70
CA VAL A 66 13.90 -0.65 -2.84
C VAL A 66 15.14 -0.99 -3.65
N ASP A 67 14.99 -1.71 -4.77
CA ASP A 67 16.11 -2.04 -5.66
C ASP A 67 16.74 -0.75 -6.22
N ALA A 68 15.92 0.18 -6.72
CA ALA A 68 16.39 1.48 -7.21
C ALA A 68 17.01 2.36 -6.10
N LEU A 69 16.54 2.21 -4.87
CA LEU A 69 17.08 2.89 -3.70
C LEU A 69 18.47 2.34 -3.33
N ILE A 70 18.65 1.02 -3.36
CA ILE A 70 19.94 0.37 -3.10
C ILE A 70 20.97 0.73 -4.17
N GLU A 71 20.55 0.77 -5.43
CA GLU A 71 21.40 1.22 -6.55
C GLU A 71 21.87 2.66 -6.35
N GLU A 72 20.98 3.57 -5.95
CA GLU A 72 21.31 4.97 -5.68
C GLU A 72 22.26 5.13 -4.49
N MET A 73 22.12 4.28 -3.47
CA MET A 73 23.03 4.27 -2.33
C MET A 73 24.44 3.77 -2.69
N GLY A 74 24.63 3.17 -3.88
CA GLY A 74 25.92 2.66 -4.34
C GLY A 74 26.53 1.61 -3.41
N LEU A 75 25.69 0.88 -2.66
CA LEU A 75 26.14 -0.05 -1.63
C LEU A 75 26.85 -1.25 -2.26
N GLN A 76 28.17 -1.30 -2.09
CA GLN A 76 28.96 -2.50 -2.37
C GLN A 76 29.00 -3.34 -1.10
N PHE A 77 28.05 -4.26 -0.97
CA PHE A 77 28.03 -5.21 0.14
C PHE A 77 29.22 -6.16 0.02
N THR A 78 30.24 -5.95 0.85
CA THR A 78 31.36 -6.89 0.97
C THR A 78 30.94 -8.11 1.78
N ARG A 79 31.70 -9.22 1.69
CA ARG A 79 31.44 -10.44 2.49
C ARG A 79 31.47 -10.20 4.01
N SER A 80 32.04 -9.09 4.47
CA SER A 80 32.06 -8.68 5.89
C SER A 80 30.87 -7.78 6.28
N GLY A 81 30.00 -7.43 5.35
CA GLY A 81 28.88 -6.51 5.57
C GLY A 81 29.32 -5.04 5.68
N ILE A 82 28.34 -4.17 5.95
CA ILE A 82 28.53 -2.72 6.13
C ILE A 82 28.19 -2.38 7.59
N PRO A 83 29.07 -1.66 8.32
CA PRO A 83 28.76 -1.22 9.68
C PRO A 83 27.51 -0.34 9.70
N LEU A 84 26.58 -0.62 10.61
CA LEU A 84 25.33 0.13 10.72
C LEU A 84 25.56 1.64 10.95
N ALA A 85 26.63 1.99 11.67
CA ALA A 85 27.05 3.38 11.88
C ALA A 85 27.31 4.15 10.57
N ASN A 86 27.72 3.46 9.51
CA ASN A 86 27.93 4.05 8.18
C ASN A 86 26.66 4.02 7.32
N LEU A 87 25.75 3.08 7.59
CA LEU A 87 24.50 2.93 6.84
C LEU A 87 23.44 3.94 7.29
N LEU A 88 23.31 4.22 8.58
CA LEU A 88 22.30 5.13 9.12
C LEU A 88 22.37 6.55 8.51
N PRO A 89 23.54 7.20 8.41
CA PRO A 89 23.64 8.52 7.77
C PRO A 89 23.31 8.48 6.28
N LEU A 90 23.58 7.36 5.60
CA LEU A 90 23.26 7.19 4.20
C LEU A 90 21.75 7.04 4.00
N LEU A 91 21.08 6.19 4.80
CA LEU A 91 19.63 6.06 4.82
C LEU A 91 18.94 7.41 5.10
N ALA A 92 19.47 8.18 6.05
CA ALA A 92 18.94 9.50 6.39
C ALA A 92 19.01 10.49 5.21
N GLN A 93 20.07 10.43 4.39
CA GLN A 93 20.20 11.25 3.18
C GLN A 93 19.22 10.87 2.07
N MET A 94 18.72 9.63 2.09
CA MET A 94 17.82 9.13 1.04
C MET A 94 16.35 9.45 1.34
N SER A 95 15.99 9.68 2.60
CA SER A 95 14.63 10.03 3.01
C SER A 95 14.05 11.24 2.26
N PRO A 96 14.76 12.38 2.11
CA PRO A 96 14.29 13.50 1.31
C PRO A 96 13.99 13.15 -0.15
N LEU A 97 14.80 12.26 -0.76
CA LEU A 97 14.63 11.85 -2.16
C LEU A 97 13.32 11.05 -2.36
N LEU A 98 12.92 10.27 -1.35
CA LEU A 98 11.65 9.53 -1.36
C LEU A 98 10.44 10.46 -1.22
N LEU A 99 10.63 11.63 -0.61
CA LEU A 99 9.58 12.61 -0.29
C LEU A 99 9.56 13.82 -1.24
N GLU A 100 10.31 13.75 -2.36
CA GLU A 100 10.30 14.81 -3.37
C GLU A 100 8.92 15.01 -4.00
N GLU A 101 8.72 16.20 -4.57
CA GLU A 101 7.52 16.53 -5.35
C GLU A 101 7.24 15.47 -6.43
N PRO A 102 5.97 15.13 -6.70
CA PRO A 102 5.63 14.04 -7.61
C PRO A 102 6.12 14.17 -9.06
N SER A 103 6.54 15.37 -9.47
CA SER A 103 7.12 15.67 -10.78
C SER A 103 8.62 15.38 -10.86
N LYS A 104 9.32 15.37 -9.72
CA LYS A 104 10.78 15.17 -9.62
C LYS A 104 11.13 13.82 -9.01
N ASN A 105 10.20 13.23 -8.26
CA ASN A 105 10.37 11.96 -7.59
C ASN A 105 10.52 10.79 -8.58
N LYS A 106 11.76 10.33 -8.78
CA LYS A 106 12.08 9.20 -9.65
C LYS A 106 11.40 7.89 -9.22
N TYR A 107 11.17 7.70 -7.92
CA TYR A 107 10.54 6.48 -7.39
C TYR A 107 9.06 6.40 -7.78
N LEU A 108 8.36 7.53 -7.80
CA LEU A 108 6.99 7.59 -8.33
C LEU A 108 6.96 7.34 -9.84
N SER A 109 7.99 7.75 -10.58
CA SER A 109 8.12 7.43 -12.00
C SER A 109 8.28 5.91 -12.23
N ILE A 110 9.10 5.24 -11.41
CA ILE A 110 9.27 3.77 -11.43
C ILE A 110 7.92 3.09 -11.17
N ILE A 111 7.20 3.49 -10.12
CA ILE A 111 5.89 2.92 -9.80
C ILE A 111 4.92 3.09 -10.98
N ARG A 112 4.87 4.28 -11.58
CA ARG A 112 3.96 4.57 -12.71
C ARG A 112 4.30 3.82 -14.00
N SER A 113 5.55 3.46 -14.22
CA SER A 113 5.98 2.79 -15.44
C SER A 113 5.82 1.27 -15.41
N LEU A 114 5.56 0.68 -14.24
CA LEU A 114 5.36 -0.76 -14.08
C LEU A 114 4.10 -1.24 -14.79
N SER A 115 4.25 -2.34 -15.53
CA SER A 115 3.17 -2.94 -16.33
C SER A 115 2.05 -3.51 -15.46
N GLU A 116 2.42 -4.01 -14.28
CA GLU A 116 1.58 -4.60 -13.25
C GLU A 116 0.59 -3.58 -12.70
N VAL A 117 1.04 -2.32 -12.54
CA VAL A 117 0.19 -1.21 -12.12
C VAL A 117 -0.87 -0.93 -13.18
N LYS A 118 -0.45 -0.83 -14.44
CA LYS A 118 -1.38 -0.58 -15.55
C LYS A 118 -2.40 -1.72 -15.69
N LEU A 119 -1.93 -2.97 -15.59
CA LEU A 119 -2.80 -4.15 -15.65
C LEU A 119 -3.81 -4.14 -14.50
N PHE A 120 -3.35 -3.90 -13.27
CA PHE A 120 -4.21 -3.84 -12.10
C PHE A 120 -5.30 -2.76 -12.26
N TYR A 121 -4.94 -1.55 -12.68
CA TYR A 121 -5.93 -0.50 -12.94
C TYR A 121 -6.91 -0.88 -14.05
N THR A 122 -6.48 -1.61 -15.08
CA THR A 122 -7.36 -2.07 -16.18
C THR A 122 -8.35 -3.13 -15.70
N LEU A 123 -8.00 -3.93 -14.69
CA LEU A 123 -8.91 -4.93 -14.12
C LEU A 123 -9.88 -4.31 -13.10
N LEU A 124 -9.48 -3.21 -12.47
CA LEU A 124 -10.29 -2.49 -11.49
C LEU A 124 -11.36 -1.59 -12.12
N TYR A 125 -11.10 -1.06 -13.32
CA TYR A 125 -11.98 -0.16 -14.08
C TYR A 125 -12.73 -0.87 -15.21
#